data_AF-A0A218UT39-F1
#
_entry.id   AF-A0A218UT39-F1
#
_cell.length_a   1.000
_cell.length_b   1.000
_cell.length_c   1.000
_cell.angle_alpha   90.00
_cell.angle_beta   90.00
_cell.angle_gamma   90.00
#
_symmetry.space_group_name_H-M   'P 1'
#
loop_
_entity.id
_entity.type
_entity.pdbx_description
1 polymer ?
#
loop_
_entity_poly.entity_id
_entity_poly.type
_entity_poly.pdbx_seq_one_letter_code
_entity_poly.pdbx_strand_id
1 'polypeptide(L)'
;MSQNPDKLNASDEKLSGLEDDEEENLENSDQSVRKRIRQSAPGSHRDDTPKSSPSRPVSIEELMETAKGVTNMALAHEIVVNGDFQIKPAELPEHSLEKKVRDIVHKAFWDCLEAQLKEDPPTYDHAIKLLGEIKESLLSFLLPGHTRLRSQITEVLDLDLIKQEAENGALDISKLVKFVIGMMGTLCAPARDEDIKKLKDINEIVPLFRAIFSVLDLMKMDMANFAVSSIRPKLMQQSAEYERKKFQEFLEKQPNSLDFVTKWLQEAADDLAKLGHEMLPLHCSDATGGASALCFTAVQNQAYLKLLKWDHVNRPFPETLLMDQTRFLEMQLELEQLVVVGTVLLVTFSAAGPALIDVPGFTERIKTIVRVLLTGMHLPSFNLKESLATVGEKVCAEVNSCLSQHGFTPFSAEREAVLKGQIQAVASPENSICKLIDSRIQKFLDNYLASSHQKSLPAIPGGLGPIQRELEEIAAKYIRLVTYNRMVFSPYYDAVLGKILTKEESQIVGKSEES
;
A
#
# COMPACT_ATOMS: atom_id res chain seq x y z
N MET A 1 38.95 -52.30 59.05
CA MET A 1 39.82 -52.76 57.94
C MET A 1 39.87 -51.59 56.95
N SER A 2 40.72 -50.55 57.12
CA SER A 2 42.20 -50.50 57.03
C SER A 2 42.66 -51.20 55.75
N GLN A 3 43.22 -50.52 54.73
CA GLN A 3 44.41 -49.67 54.79
C GLN A 3 44.43 -48.57 53.69
N ASN A 4 44.81 -47.36 54.08
CA ASN A 4 45.79 -46.47 53.38
C ASN A 4 47.17 -46.70 54.08
N PRO A 5 48.34 -46.09 53.73
CA PRO A 5 48.65 -44.88 52.93
C PRO A 5 49.90 -45.07 52.00
N ASP A 6 50.42 -44.10 51.24
CA ASP A 6 51.41 -43.05 51.62
C ASP A 6 51.77 -42.20 50.37
N LYS A 7 51.66 -40.86 50.37
CA LYS A 7 52.66 -39.81 50.74
C LYS A 7 53.74 -39.54 49.66
N LEU A 8 54.26 -38.33 49.38
CA LEU A 8 54.06 -36.93 49.78
C LEU A 8 55.10 -36.07 48.99
N ASN A 9 54.93 -34.74 49.01
CA ASN A 9 55.91 -33.64 48.88
C ASN A 9 56.26 -33.13 47.45
N ALA A 10 55.87 -31.88 47.11
CA ALA A 10 56.46 -30.56 47.46
C ALA A 10 57.48 -30.14 46.37
N SER A 11 57.62 -28.92 45.85
CA SER A 11 57.48 -27.52 46.32
C SER A 11 57.57 -26.63 45.05
N ASP A 12 56.68 -25.67 44.81
CA ASP A 12 56.74 -24.24 45.17
C ASP A 12 57.64 -23.33 44.28
N GLU A 13 57.02 -22.21 43.85
CA GLU A 13 57.56 -20.90 43.42
C GLU A 13 58.36 -20.75 42.09
N LYS A 14 58.36 -19.61 41.35
CA LYS A 14 57.50 -18.42 41.11
C LYS A 14 58.29 -17.52 40.11
N LEU A 15 57.60 -16.56 39.46
CA LEU A 15 58.10 -15.35 38.73
C LEU A 15 58.71 -15.59 37.33
N SER A 16 58.51 -14.78 36.28
CA SER A 16 57.97 -13.42 36.04
C SER A 16 57.86 -13.28 34.49
N GLY A 17 56.83 -12.71 33.85
CA GLY A 17 56.44 -11.30 33.82
C GLY A 17 56.61 -10.73 32.38
N LEU A 18 55.74 -9.77 32.01
CA LEU A 18 55.72 -8.86 30.84
C LEU A 18 54.57 -9.05 29.80
N GLU A 19 53.40 -8.47 30.14
CA GLU A 19 52.68 -7.36 29.46
C GLU A 19 53.45 -6.64 28.32
N ASP A 20 52.90 -6.00 27.28
CA ASP A 20 51.55 -5.60 26.84
C ASP A 20 51.63 -5.13 25.36
N ASP A 21 50.47 -5.10 24.70
CA ASP A 21 49.96 -4.19 23.65
C ASP A 21 50.81 -3.74 22.43
N GLU A 22 50.22 -3.88 21.23
CA GLU A 22 49.96 -2.75 20.31
C GLU A 22 49.03 -3.17 19.15
N GLU A 23 47.80 -2.65 19.15
CA GLU A 23 46.96 -2.43 17.97
C GLU A 23 47.53 -1.25 17.14
N GLU A 24 47.59 -1.42 15.82
CA GLU A 24 47.21 -0.44 14.76
C GLU A 24 48.10 -0.50 13.50
N ASN A 25 47.42 -0.31 12.36
CA ASN A 25 47.91 0.03 11.03
C ASN A 25 48.56 -1.07 10.17
N LEU A 26 47.87 -1.42 9.07
CA LEU A 26 48.38 -1.22 7.71
C LEU A 26 47.28 -1.48 6.66
N GLU A 27 46.49 -0.43 6.40
CA GLU A 27 45.98 -0.15 5.06
C GLU A 27 47.16 -0.01 4.09
N ASN A 28 47.51 -1.05 3.32
CA ASN A 28 48.22 -0.92 2.05
C ASN A 28 48.38 -2.28 1.36
N SER A 29 47.37 -2.69 0.60
CA SER A 29 47.58 -3.72 -0.43
C SER A 29 46.61 -3.54 -1.59
N ASP A 30 46.70 -2.40 -2.28
CA ASP A 30 45.94 -2.17 -3.52
C ASP A 30 46.72 -1.43 -4.62
N GLN A 31 48.05 -1.51 -4.60
CA GLN A 31 48.91 -0.96 -5.65
C GLN A 31 50.04 -1.91 -6.07
N SER A 32 49.71 -3.07 -6.66
CA SER A 32 50.70 -3.78 -7.48
C SER A 32 50.14 -4.83 -8.45
N VAL A 33 49.09 -4.53 -9.23
CA VAL A 33 48.73 -5.40 -10.39
C VAL A 33 48.25 -4.56 -11.59
N ARG A 34 48.98 -3.49 -11.93
CA ARG A 34 48.83 -2.78 -13.20
C ARG A 34 50.19 -2.60 -13.89
N LYS A 35 50.70 -3.64 -14.57
CA LYS A 35 51.63 -3.48 -15.71
C LYS A 35 51.86 -4.77 -16.49
N ARG A 36 51.81 -4.64 -17.82
CA ARG A 36 52.13 -5.60 -18.90
C ARG A 36 50.98 -6.58 -19.16
N ILE A 37 50.33 -6.60 -20.32
CA ILE A 37 50.90 -6.81 -21.67
C ILE A 37 50.06 -6.06 -22.73
N ARG A 38 50.73 -5.32 -23.63
CA ARG A 38 50.23 -4.80 -24.91
C ARG A 38 51.09 -5.43 -26.01
N GLN A 39 50.46 -5.99 -27.05
CA GLN A 39 50.92 -6.26 -28.44
C GLN A 39 49.85 -7.18 -29.07
N SER A 40 49.31 -7.08 -30.29
CA SER A 40 49.23 -6.11 -31.39
C SER A 40 48.22 -6.71 -32.42
N ALA A 41 47.47 -5.86 -33.15
CA ALA A 41 46.28 -6.15 -34.01
C ALA A 41 46.60 -6.85 -35.38
N PRO A 42 45.69 -7.08 -36.39
CA PRO A 42 44.58 -6.19 -36.86
C PRO A 42 43.30 -6.79 -37.53
N GLY A 43 42.29 -5.92 -37.76
CA GLY A 43 41.25 -6.02 -38.83
C GLY A 43 39.78 -5.85 -38.37
N SER A 44 39.21 -4.63 -38.32
CA SER A 44 38.45 -3.89 -39.38
C SER A 44 36.92 -4.07 -39.35
N HIS A 45 36.19 -3.13 -38.76
CA HIS A 45 35.19 -2.26 -39.42
C HIS A 45 34.60 -1.27 -38.38
N ARG A 46 34.48 -0.01 -38.78
CA ARG A 46 34.00 1.13 -37.97
C ARG A 46 32.47 1.20 -38.06
N ASP A 47 31.81 1.28 -36.91
CA ASP A 47 30.50 1.92 -36.75
C ASP A 47 30.55 2.82 -35.51
N ASP A 48 30.18 4.08 -35.69
CA ASP A 48 30.19 5.14 -34.68
C ASP A 48 28.96 5.03 -33.77
N THR A 49 29.11 4.34 -32.64
CA THR A 49 28.22 4.51 -31.46
C THR A 49 28.79 5.54 -30.49
N PRO A 50 27.98 6.48 -29.94
CA PRO A 50 28.44 7.41 -28.93
C PRO A 50 28.81 6.64 -27.66
N LYS A 51 30.08 6.80 -27.25
CA LYS A 51 30.67 6.14 -26.08
C LYS A 51 29.89 6.52 -24.83
N SER A 52 29.20 5.56 -24.23
CA SER A 52 28.70 5.64 -22.86
C SER A 52 29.87 5.87 -21.91
N SER A 53 29.83 6.95 -21.16
CA SER A 53 30.72 7.20 -20.02
C SER A 53 30.68 6.00 -19.06
N PRO A 54 31.83 5.56 -18.50
CA PRO A 54 31.82 4.44 -17.55
C PRO A 54 31.06 4.86 -16.29
N SER A 55 30.04 4.08 -15.92
CA SER A 55 29.26 4.25 -14.70
C SER A 55 30.18 4.24 -13.48
N ARG A 56 30.16 5.33 -12.71
CA ARG A 56 30.88 5.45 -11.44
C ARG A 56 30.36 4.36 -10.49
N PRO A 57 31.22 3.59 -9.79
CA PRO A 57 30.76 2.64 -8.79
C PRO A 57 30.08 3.43 -7.65
N VAL A 58 28.80 3.15 -7.44
CA VAL A 58 27.98 3.72 -6.36
C VAL A 58 28.42 3.08 -5.04
N SER A 59 28.68 3.90 -4.01
CA SER A 59 29.09 3.39 -2.69
C SER A 59 27.90 2.82 -1.91
N ILE A 60 28.15 1.89 -0.99
CA ILE A 60 27.09 1.30 -0.13
C ILE A 60 26.39 2.37 0.71
N GLU A 61 27.13 3.38 1.17
CA GLU A 61 26.55 4.51 1.91
C GLU A 61 25.59 5.32 1.03
N GLU A 62 25.97 5.59 -0.22
CA GLU A 62 25.11 6.28 -1.17
C GLU A 62 23.86 5.44 -1.51
N LEU A 63 23.98 4.11 -1.56
CA LEU A 63 22.84 3.21 -1.73
C LEU A 63 21.91 3.23 -0.50
N MET A 64 22.44 3.23 0.71
CA MET A 64 21.65 3.29 1.95
C MET A 64 20.95 4.63 2.13
N GLU A 65 21.62 5.73 1.82
CA GLU A 65 21.02 7.07 1.85
C GLU A 65 19.93 7.22 0.78
N THR A 66 20.18 6.70 -0.43
CA THR A 66 19.18 6.66 -1.50
C THR A 66 17.98 5.81 -1.09
N ALA A 67 18.19 4.65 -0.48
CA ALA A 67 17.11 3.78 0.01
C ALA A 67 16.25 4.49 1.07
N LYS A 68 16.88 5.14 2.06
CA LYS A 68 16.17 5.95 3.07
C LYS A 68 15.40 7.12 2.45
N GLY A 69 15.97 7.75 1.42
CA GLY A 69 15.31 8.82 0.66
C GLY A 69 14.06 8.32 -0.05
N VAL A 70 14.13 7.17 -0.71
CA VAL A 70 13.01 6.54 -1.41
C VAL A 70 11.92 6.08 -0.42
N THR A 71 12.28 5.52 0.74
CA THR A 71 11.29 5.12 1.75
C THR A 71 10.55 6.32 2.33
N ASN A 72 11.24 7.43 2.58
CA ASN A 72 10.62 8.65 3.09
C ASN A 72 9.70 9.31 2.05
N MET A 73 10.11 9.29 0.77
CA MET A 73 9.28 9.75 -0.34
C MET A 73 8.03 8.89 -0.51
N ALA A 74 8.18 7.57 -0.50
CA ALA A 74 7.06 6.63 -0.60
C ALA A 74 6.10 6.79 0.58
N LEU A 75 6.60 6.99 1.80
CA LEU A 75 5.77 7.25 2.97
C LEU A 75 5.03 8.59 2.86
N ALA A 76 5.71 9.65 2.42
CA ALA A 76 5.08 10.96 2.22
C ALA A 76 3.96 10.89 1.16
N HIS A 77 4.24 10.21 0.05
CA HIS A 77 3.27 9.93 -1.00
C HIS A 77 2.08 9.13 -0.46
N GLU A 78 2.32 8.07 0.31
CA GLU A 78 1.27 7.24 0.92
C GLU A 78 0.34 8.07 1.82
N ILE A 79 0.90 8.92 2.70
CA ILE A 79 0.11 9.76 3.62
C ILE A 79 -0.81 10.73 2.86
N VAL A 80 -0.36 11.23 1.70
CA VAL A 80 -1.09 12.23 0.90
C VAL A 80 -2.15 11.59 0.00
N VAL A 81 -1.79 10.50 -0.68
CA VAL A 81 -2.63 9.86 -1.69
C VAL A 81 -3.69 8.96 -1.05
N ASN A 82 -3.36 8.30 0.06
CA ASN A 82 -4.26 7.41 0.77
C ASN A 82 -4.95 8.14 1.95
N GLY A 83 -6.20 8.54 1.70
CA GLY A 83 -7.10 9.15 2.67
C GLY A 83 -7.22 8.37 3.99
N ASP A 84 -7.14 7.05 3.92
CA ASP A 84 -7.34 6.16 5.06
C ASP A 84 -6.03 5.60 5.62
N PHE A 85 -4.88 6.17 5.22
CA PHE A 85 -3.59 5.70 5.71
C PHE A 85 -3.51 5.76 7.23
N GLN A 86 -3.24 4.59 7.82
CA GLN A 86 -3.01 4.39 9.24
C GLN A 86 -1.80 3.46 9.41
N ILE A 87 -0.98 3.78 10.39
CA ILE A 87 0.09 2.92 10.87
C ILE A 87 -0.57 1.74 11.58
N LYS A 88 -0.32 0.54 11.04
CA LYS A 88 -0.82 -0.73 11.57
C LYS A 88 0.24 -1.39 12.45
N PRO A 89 -0.16 -2.26 13.40
CA PRO A 89 0.77 -3.13 14.10
C PRO A 89 1.61 -3.95 13.11
N ALA A 90 2.88 -4.14 13.41
CA ALA A 90 3.72 -5.07 12.67
C ALA A 90 3.30 -6.51 13.02
N GLU A 91 2.45 -7.10 12.20
CA GLU A 91 2.04 -8.50 12.33
C GLU A 91 3.12 -9.41 11.75
N LEU A 92 3.75 -10.21 12.62
CA LEU A 92 4.64 -11.26 12.15
C LEU A 92 3.82 -12.44 11.62
N PRO A 93 4.24 -13.09 10.50
CA PRO A 93 3.58 -14.28 9.99
C PRO A 93 3.48 -15.38 11.06
N GLU A 94 2.32 -16.04 11.15
CA GLU A 94 2.00 -16.99 12.23
C GLU A 94 2.98 -18.15 12.38
N HIS A 95 3.72 -18.47 11.32
CA HIS A 95 4.69 -19.56 11.30
C HIS A 95 6.14 -19.10 11.15
N SER A 96 6.42 -17.79 11.28
CA SER A 96 7.79 -17.30 11.21
C SER A 96 8.59 -17.75 12.43
N LEU A 97 9.88 -18.04 12.22
CA LEU A 97 10.80 -18.30 13.32
C LEU A 97 10.86 -17.12 14.28
N GLU A 98 10.86 -15.90 13.73
CA GLU A 98 10.88 -14.66 14.52
C GLU A 98 9.70 -14.57 15.49
N LYS A 99 8.48 -14.91 15.05
CA LYS A 99 7.28 -14.88 15.90
C LYS A 99 7.41 -15.90 17.03
N LYS A 100 7.81 -17.13 16.70
CA LYS A 100 8.01 -18.19 17.70
C LYS A 100 9.06 -17.80 18.73
N VAL A 101 10.19 -17.24 18.29
CA VAL A 101 11.25 -16.76 19.18
C VAL A 101 10.72 -15.65 20.09
N ARG A 102 10.00 -14.66 19.53
CA ARG A 102 9.39 -13.57 20.28
C ARG A 102 8.42 -14.07 21.34
N ASP A 103 7.51 -14.98 20.97
CA ASP A 103 6.51 -15.56 21.87
C ASP A 103 7.15 -16.36 23.01
N ILE A 104 8.19 -17.15 22.72
CA ILE A 104 8.93 -17.92 23.72
C ILE A 104 9.64 -16.98 24.70
N VAL A 105 10.32 -15.96 24.21
CA VAL A 105 11.05 -14.98 25.05
C VAL A 105 10.07 -14.20 25.94
N HIS A 106 8.96 -13.71 25.37
CA HIS A 106 7.94 -13.00 26.13
C HIS A 106 7.33 -13.91 27.20
N LYS A 107 7.01 -15.16 26.86
CA LYS A 107 6.49 -16.13 27.82
C LYS A 107 7.49 -16.36 28.96
N ALA A 108 8.75 -16.64 28.65
CA ALA A 108 9.80 -16.87 29.64
C ALA A 108 9.95 -15.67 30.59
N PHE A 109 9.91 -14.44 30.07
CA PHE A 109 9.96 -13.22 30.89
C PHE A 109 8.81 -13.16 31.90
N TRP A 110 7.57 -13.41 31.46
CA TRP A 110 6.42 -13.37 32.35
C TRP A 110 6.39 -14.53 33.35
N ASP A 111 6.84 -15.72 32.94
CA ASP A 111 6.97 -16.88 33.83
C ASP A 111 8.01 -16.58 34.94
N CYS A 112 9.11 -15.89 34.60
CA CYS A 112 10.08 -15.39 35.59
C CYS A 112 9.48 -14.34 36.53
N LEU A 113 8.72 -13.37 36.03
CA LEU A 113 8.04 -12.38 36.87
C LEU A 113 7.07 -13.06 37.85
N GLU A 114 6.29 -14.03 37.36
CA GLU A 114 5.36 -14.78 38.20
C GLU A 114 6.09 -15.60 39.28
N ALA A 115 7.23 -16.22 38.94
CA ALA A 115 8.07 -16.93 39.89
C ALA A 115 8.61 -15.99 40.98
N GLN A 116 9.15 -14.82 40.61
CA GLN A 116 9.69 -13.84 41.55
C GLN A 116 8.65 -13.32 42.55
N LEU A 117 7.42 -13.08 42.09
CA LEU A 117 6.33 -12.61 42.95
C LEU A 117 5.80 -13.71 43.90
N LYS A 118 6.10 -14.99 43.62
CA LYS A 118 5.73 -16.14 44.46
C LYS A 118 6.81 -16.56 45.45
N GLU A 119 8.01 -15.99 45.38
CA GLU A 119 9.08 -16.23 46.35
C GLU A 119 8.70 -15.67 47.74
N ASP A 120 9.33 -16.21 48.79
CA ASP A 120 9.17 -15.74 50.18
C ASP A 120 10.55 -15.40 50.78
N PRO A 121 10.92 -14.11 50.91
CA PRO A 121 10.15 -12.91 50.55
C PRO A 121 10.09 -12.68 49.02
N PRO A 122 9.05 -11.98 48.52
CA PRO A 122 8.89 -11.73 47.09
C PRO A 122 9.95 -10.78 46.54
N THR A 123 10.45 -11.09 45.34
CA THR A 123 11.44 -10.27 44.62
C THR A 123 10.74 -9.41 43.57
N TYR A 124 11.09 -8.12 43.47
CA TYR A 124 10.39 -7.14 42.60
C TYR A 124 11.20 -6.64 41.40
N ASP A 125 12.38 -7.18 41.14
CA ASP A 125 13.31 -6.67 40.12
C ASP A 125 12.67 -6.51 38.73
N HIS A 126 11.93 -7.52 38.25
CA HIS A 126 11.27 -7.44 36.95
C HIS A 126 10.07 -6.47 36.96
N ALA A 127 9.34 -6.39 38.07
CA ALA A 127 8.23 -5.44 38.21
C ALA A 127 8.72 -3.97 38.18
N ILE A 128 9.86 -3.68 38.79
CA ILE A 128 10.48 -2.35 38.77
C ILE A 128 10.93 -1.98 37.35
N LYS A 129 11.51 -2.92 36.60
CA LYS A 129 11.85 -2.71 35.18
C LYS A 129 10.62 -2.38 34.34
N LEU A 130 9.53 -3.13 34.51
CA LEU A 130 8.26 -2.86 33.81
C LEU A 130 7.68 -1.49 34.18
N LEU A 131 7.74 -1.09 35.46
CA LEU A 131 7.33 0.26 35.88
C LEU A 131 8.20 1.35 35.23
N GLY A 132 9.49 1.11 35.04
CA GLY A 132 10.38 1.98 34.28
C GLY A 132 9.95 2.12 32.82
N GLU A 133 9.66 1.01 32.14
CA GLU A 133 9.17 1.04 30.75
C GLU A 133 7.80 1.72 30.61
N ILE A 134 6.91 1.53 31.59
CA ILE A 134 5.62 2.23 31.68
C ILE A 134 5.85 3.72 31.85
N LYS A 135 6.73 4.13 32.77
CA LYS A 135 7.10 5.54 32.98
C LYS A 135 7.57 6.18 31.68
N GLU A 136 8.53 5.57 30.99
CA GLU A 136 9.04 6.08 29.72
C GLU A 136 7.96 6.13 28.65
N SER A 137 7.10 5.11 28.57
CA SER A 137 5.96 5.10 27.63
C SER A 137 4.98 6.24 27.92
N LEU A 138 4.60 6.47 29.17
CA LEU A 138 3.72 7.59 29.56
C LEU A 138 4.35 8.94 29.25
N LEU A 139 5.64 9.11 29.52
CA LEU A 139 6.37 10.33 29.21
C LEU A 139 6.49 10.59 27.70
N SER A 140 6.55 9.54 26.88
CA SER A 140 6.62 9.65 25.42
C SER A 140 5.36 10.23 24.79
N PHE A 141 4.20 10.09 25.45
CA PHE A 141 2.93 10.67 24.99
C PHE A 141 2.82 12.17 25.28
N LEU A 142 3.70 12.73 26.11
CA LEU A 142 3.62 14.12 26.53
C LEU A 142 4.35 15.04 25.55
N LEU A 143 3.61 16.03 25.05
CA LEU A 143 4.20 17.19 24.36
C LEU A 143 5.11 17.98 25.31
N PRO A 144 6.12 18.71 24.79
CA PRO A 144 7.05 19.51 25.60
C PRO A 144 6.37 20.49 26.56
N GLY A 145 5.17 20.98 26.23
CA GLY A 145 4.39 21.90 27.06
C GLY A 145 3.71 21.27 28.29
N HIS A 146 3.64 19.94 28.41
CA HIS A 146 2.92 19.23 29.49
C HIS A 146 3.79 19.06 30.76
N THR A 147 4.41 20.15 31.24
CA THR A 147 5.37 20.12 32.35
C THR A 147 4.77 19.58 33.65
N ARG A 148 3.53 19.96 33.99
CA ARG A 148 2.84 19.49 35.21
C ARG A 148 2.64 17.97 35.23
N LEU A 149 2.15 17.39 34.14
CA LEU A 149 1.92 15.95 34.03
C LEU A 149 3.25 15.17 34.04
N ARG A 150 4.27 15.72 33.37
CA ARG A 150 5.63 15.17 33.38
C ARG A 150 6.20 15.12 34.79
N SER A 151 6.09 16.21 35.56
CA SER A 151 6.51 16.24 36.97
C SER A 151 5.77 15.20 37.80
N GLN A 152 4.44 15.12 37.66
CA GLN A 152 3.62 14.17 38.42
C GLN A 152 3.99 12.70 38.14
N ILE A 153 4.22 12.34 36.86
CA ILE A 153 4.67 10.99 36.49
C ILE A 153 6.06 10.70 37.06
N THR A 154 6.96 11.67 36.97
CA THR A 154 8.36 11.50 37.43
C THR A 154 8.46 11.34 38.94
N GLU A 155 7.63 12.08 39.69
CA GLU A 155 7.58 12.04 41.16
C GLU A 155 6.96 10.74 41.68
N VAL A 156 5.85 10.29 41.11
CA VAL A 156 5.16 9.07 41.58
C VAL A 156 5.86 7.79 41.10
N LEU A 157 6.44 7.79 39.89
CA LEU A 157 7.21 6.67 39.35
C LEU A 157 8.71 6.92 39.49
N ASP A 158 9.17 7.23 40.71
CA ASP A 158 10.60 7.31 41.04
C ASP A 158 11.14 5.88 41.28
N LEU A 159 11.97 5.39 40.36
CA LEU A 159 12.47 4.02 40.40
C LEU A 159 13.42 3.77 41.57
N ASP A 160 14.17 4.79 42.01
CA ASP A 160 15.09 4.65 43.13
C ASP A 160 14.32 4.54 44.44
N LEU A 161 13.28 5.37 44.60
CA LEU A 161 12.38 5.30 45.76
C LEU A 161 11.60 3.98 45.78
N ILE A 162 11.03 3.56 44.64
CA ILE A 162 10.29 2.30 44.52
C ILE A 162 11.18 1.11 44.86
N LYS A 163 12.45 1.12 44.43
CA LYS A 163 13.42 0.07 44.78
C LYS A 163 13.70 0.05 46.28
N GLN A 164 13.89 1.21 46.91
CA GLN A 164 14.06 1.29 48.36
C GLN A 164 12.82 0.80 49.12
N GLU A 165 11.61 1.13 48.67
CA GLU A 165 10.38 0.62 49.26
C GLU A 165 10.25 -0.90 49.12
N ALA A 166 10.71 -1.47 48.01
CA ALA A 166 10.72 -2.91 47.77
C ALA A 166 11.67 -3.65 48.72
N GLU A 167 12.91 -3.16 48.86
CA GLU A 167 13.95 -3.76 49.73
C GLU A 167 13.54 -3.75 51.21
N ASN A 168 12.73 -2.76 51.62
CA ASN A 168 12.22 -2.64 52.99
C ASN A 168 10.83 -3.28 53.19
N GLY A 169 10.27 -3.96 52.18
CA GLY A 169 8.96 -4.62 52.26
C GLY A 169 7.77 -3.67 52.39
N ALA A 170 7.92 -2.40 52.00
CA ALA A 170 6.91 -1.35 52.10
C ALA A 170 6.20 -1.03 50.77
N LEU A 171 6.62 -1.65 49.66
CA LEU A 171 6.12 -1.36 48.32
C LEU A 171 4.63 -1.75 48.14
N ASP A 172 3.81 -0.80 47.71
CA ASP A 172 2.41 -1.03 47.30
C ASP A 172 2.25 -0.92 45.77
N ILE A 173 2.39 -2.07 45.10
CA ILE A 173 2.19 -2.18 43.64
C ILE A 173 0.77 -1.77 43.23
N SER A 174 -0.24 -2.07 44.06
CA SER A 174 -1.64 -1.78 43.72
C SER A 174 -1.89 -0.27 43.63
N LYS A 175 -1.25 0.52 44.49
CA LYS A 175 -1.31 1.99 44.45
C LYS A 175 -0.62 2.55 43.20
N LEU A 176 0.57 2.04 42.86
CA LEU A 176 1.32 2.46 41.67
C LEU A 176 0.54 2.16 40.39
N VAL A 177 -0.03 0.97 40.29
CA VAL A 177 -0.80 0.57 39.10
C VAL A 177 -2.10 1.38 38.98
N LYS A 178 -2.80 1.68 40.08
CA LYS A 178 -3.97 2.58 40.05
C LYS A 178 -3.60 3.96 39.52
N PHE A 179 -2.44 4.49 39.90
CA PHE A 179 -1.93 5.74 39.36
C PHE A 179 -1.65 5.63 37.85
N VAL A 180 -0.96 4.57 37.41
CA VAL A 180 -0.68 4.31 35.99
C VAL A 180 -1.97 4.26 35.18
N ILE A 181 -2.96 3.46 35.60
CA ILE A 181 -4.26 3.35 34.91
C ILE A 181 -4.98 4.69 34.87
N GLY A 182 -4.93 5.47 35.97
CA GLY A 182 -5.50 6.82 36.02
C GLY A 182 -4.82 7.79 35.04
N MET A 183 -3.49 7.72 34.94
CA MET A 183 -2.71 8.51 33.98
C MET A 183 -2.99 8.10 32.55
N MET A 184 -3.05 6.79 32.25
CA MET A 184 -3.44 6.26 30.95
C MET A 184 -4.83 6.76 30.55
N GLY A 185 -5.80 6.70 31.47
CA GLY A 185 -7.15 7.23 31.23
C GLY A 185 -7.21 8.74 30.99
N THR A 186 -6.21 9.49 31.43
CA THR A 186 -6.11 10.94 31.17
C THR A 186 -5.46 11.23 29.80
N LEU A 187 -4.59 10.33 29.33
CA LEU A 187 -3.79 10.51 28.11
C LEU A 187 -4.37 9.80 26.88
N CYS A 188 -5.24 8.81 27.06
CA CYS A 188 -5.79 8.03 25.95
C CYS A 188 -6.91 8.77 25.20
N ALA A 189 -7.18 8.31 23.97
CA ALA A 189 -8.34 8.77 23.22
C ALA A 189 -9.65 8.19 23.81
N PRO A 190 -10.81 8.86 23.65
CA PRO A 190 -12.10 8.37 24.19
C PRO A 190 -12.47 6.95 23.74
N ALA A 191 -11.99 6.53 22.56
CA ALA A 191 -12.19 5.17 22.05
C ALA A 191 -11.58 4.07 22.93
N ARG A 192 -10.64 4.42 23.84
CA ARG A 192 -9.95 3.50 24.74
C ARG A 192 -10.50 3.47 26.15
N ASP A 193 -11.53 4.27 26.46
CA ASP A 193 -12.10 4.35 27.81
C ASP A 193 -12.58 2.98 28.32
N GLU A 194 -13.14 2.14 27.43
CA GLU A 194 -13.55 0.78 27.76
C GLU A 194 -12.37 -0.14 28.07
N ASP A 195 -11.24 0.02 27.39
CA ASP A 195 -10.03 -0.77 27.66
C ASP A 195 -9.42 -0.36 29.00
N ILE A 196 -9.41 0.94 29.33
CA ILE A 196 -9.00 1.45 30.64
C ILE A 196 -9.91 0.95 31.77
N LYS A 197 -11.22 0.81 31.53
CA LYS A 197 -12.14 0.20 32.51
C LYS A 197 -11.79 -1.25 32.78
N LYS A 198 -11.57 -2.06 31.73
CA LYS A 198 -11.17 -3.47 31.87
C LYS A 198 -9.88 -3.63 32.68
N LEU A 199 -8.92 -2.72 32.55
CA LEU A 199 -7.69 -2.75 33.37
C LEU A 199 -7.98 -2.65 34.87
N LYS A 200 -9.03 -1.93 35.29
CA LYS A 200 -9.40 -1.78 36.70
C LYS A 200 -10.01 -3.05 37.31
N ASP A 201 -10.51 -3.96 36.48
CA ASP A 201 -11.16 -5.20 36.90
C ASP A 201 -10.16 -6.36 37.10
N ILE A 202 -8.90 -6.20 36.67
CA ILE A 202 -7.86 -7.22 36.79
C ILE A 202 -7.17 -7.10 38.15
N ASN A 203 -7.28 -8.15 38.97
CA ASN A 203 -6.71 -8.17 40.33
C ASN A 203 -5.31 -8.81 40.41
N GLU A 204 -4.94 -9.64 39.42
CA GLU A 204 -3.65 -10.32 39.39
C GLU A 204 -2.56 -9.44 38.76
N ILE A 205 -1.40 -9.33 39.41
CA ILE A 205 -0.32 -8.40 39.02
C ILE A 205 0.23 -8.70 37.61
N VAL A 206 0.53 -9.96 37.30
CA VAL A 206 1.14 -10.35 36.01
C VAL A 206 0.18 -10.14 34.83
N PRO A 207 -1.08 -10.64 34.87
CA PRO A 207 -2.06 -10.31 33.84
C PRO A 207 -2.33 -8.81 33.71
N LEU A 208 -2.29 -8.06 34.81
CA LEU A 208 -2.51 -6.62 34.81
C LEU A 208 -1.39 -5.88 34.08
N PHE A 209 -0.11 -6.19 34.36
CA PHE A 209 1.01 -5.64 33.59
C PHE A 209 0.89 -5.97 32.10
N ARG A 210 0.61 -7.23 31.75
CA ARG A 210 0.38 -7.63 30.34
C ARG A 210 -0.69 -6.79 29.67
N ALA A 211 -1.82 -6.59 30.33
CA ALA A 211 -2.93 -5.81 29.80
C ALA A 211 -2.55 -4.31 29.69
N ILE A 212 -1.83 -3.76 30.66
CA ILE A 212 -1.31 -2.38 30.61
C ILE A 212 -0.43 -2.17 29.38
N PHE A 213 0.56 -3.04 29.14
CA PHE A 213 1.41 -2.93 27.96
C PHE A 213 0.62 -3.05 26.66
N SER A 214 -0.34 -3.98 26.60
CA SER A 214 -1.23 -4.09 25.43
C SER A 214 -1.98 -2.79 25.14
N VAL A 215 -2.49 -2.11 26.17
CA VAL A 215 -3.19 -0.82 25.99
C VAL A 215 -2.21 0.31 25.68
N LEU A 216 -1.02 0.33 26.29
CA LEU A 216 0.03 1.31 25.96
C LEU A 216 0.47 1.22 24.51
N ASP A 217 0.59 0.01 23.95
CA ASP A 217 0.96 -0.18 22.54
C ASP A 217 -0.14 0.30 21.60
N LEU A 218 -1.41 0.09 21.95
CA LEU A 218 -2.54 0.69 21.23
C LEU A 218 -2.51 2.23 21.31
N MET A 219 -2.22 2.79 22.49
CA MET A 219 -2.07 4.25 22.67
C MET A 219 -0.92 4.83 21.83
N LYS A 220 0.21 4.12 21.70
CA LYS A 220 1.32 4.51 20.80
C LYS A 220 0.86 4.58 19.35
N MET A 221 0.07 3.62 18.89
CA MET A 221 -0.50 3.63 17.54
C MET A 221 -1.50 4.76 17.36
N ASP A 222 -2.39 4.99 18.33
CA ASP A 222 -3.36 6.08 18.30
C ASP A 222 -2.63 7.44 18.19
N MET A 223 -1.54 7.63 18.93
CA MET A 223 -0.71 8.84 18.86
C MET A 223 0.02 8.99 17.53
N ALA A 224 0.58 7.92 16.99
CA ALA A 224 1.24 7.96 15.69
C ALA A 224 0.25 8.29 14.56
N ASN A 225 -0.94 7.68 14.59
CA ASN A 225 -2.02 7.96 13.63
C ASN A 225 -2.59 9.37 13.77
N PHE A 226 -2.68 9.89 15.01
CA PHE A 226 -3.05 11.28 15.25
C PHE A 226 -2.01 12.26 14.71
N ALA A 227 -0.72 11.97 14.90
CA ALA A 227 0.37 12.78 14.36
C ALA A 227 0.36 12.79 12.81
N VAL A 228 0.17 11.64 12.18
CA VAL A 228 0.00 11.50 10.72
C VAL A 228 -1.19 12.33 10.23
N SER A 229 -2.33 12.23 10.91
CA SER A 229 -3.53 13.00 10.56
C SER A 229 -3.32 14.51 10.71
N SER A 230 -2.59 14.92 11.75
CA SER A 230 -2.30 16.32 12.05
C SER A 230 -1.30 16.96 11.07
N ILE A 231 -0.32 16.20 10.59
CA ILE A 231 0.68 16.70 9.62
C ILE A 231 0.18 16.67 8.17
N ARG A 232 -0.77 15.79 7.86
CA ARG A 232 -1.29 15.58 6.50
C ARG A 232 -1.65 16.86 5.75
N PRO A 233 -2.37 17.86 6.30
CA PRO A 233 -2.69 19.08 5.56
C PRO A 233 -1.45 19.86 5.12
N LYS A 234 -0.42 19.92 5.97
CA LYS A 234 0.86 20.57 5.63
C LYS A 234 1.63 19.77 4.59
N LEU A 235 1.61 18.44 4.71
CA LEU A 235 2.24 17.56 3.75
C LEU A 235 1.59 17.65 2.37
N MET A 236 0.26 17.72 2.29
CA MET A 236 -0.46 17.91 1.03
C MET A 236 -0.01 19.18 0.29
N GLN A 237 0.30 20.25 1.02
CA GLN A 237 0.74 21.51 0.42
C GLN A 237 2.14 21.43 -0.21
N GLN A 238 3.05 20.63 0.35
CA GLN A 238 4.47 20.60 -0.05
C GLN A 238 4.89 19.29 -0.75
N SER A 239 4.05 18.27 -0.68
CA SER A 239 4.35 16.90 -1.16
C SER A 239 4.73 16.86 -2.63
N ALA A 240 3.99 17.56 -3.50
CA ALA A 240 4.27 17.54 -4.93
C ALA A 240 5.65 18.14 -5.28
N GLU A 241 6.06 19.20 -4.59
CA GLU A 241 7.38 19.81 -4.76
C GLU A 241 8.49 18.90 -4.20
N TYR A 242 8.24 18.30 -3.03
CA TYR A 242 9.16 17.36 -2.40
C TYR A 242 9.40 16.12 -3.27
N GLU A 243 8.33 15.48 -3.76
CA GLU A 243 8.39 14.30 -4.61
C GLU A 243 9.06 14.62 -5.96
N ARG A 244 8.73 15.76 -6.56
CA ARG A 244 9.40 16.23 -7.79
C ARG A 244 10.89 16.44 -7.58
N LYS A 245 11.30 17.10 -6.48
CA LYS A 245 12.71 17.32 -6.15
C LYS A 245 13.45 15.99 -5.97
N LYS A 246 12.86 15.04 -5.24
CA LYS A 246 13.46 13.71 -5.03
C LYS A 246 13.53 12.89 -6.31
N PHE A 247 12.52 12.96 -7.16
CA PHE A 247 12.57 12.33 -8.47
C PHE A 247 13.63 12.97 -9.37
N GLN A 248 13.78 14.29 -9.35
CA GLN A 248 14.84 14.99 -10.09
C GLN A 248 16.25 14.56 -9.65
N GLU A 249 16.49 14.45 -8.33
CA GLU A 249 17.75 13.91 -7.77
C GLU A 249 18.02 12.48 -8.28
N PHE A 250 16.98 11.67 -8.46
CA PHE A 250 17.08 10.32 -9.04
C PHE A 250 17.41 10.35 -10.55
N LEU A 251 16.73 11.21 -11.33
CA LEU A 251 16.98 11.36 -12.77
C LEU A 251 18.42 11.82 -13.07
N GLU A 252 18.99 12.70 -12.25
CA GLU A 252 20.37 13.18 -12.41
C GLU A 252 21.41 12.06 -12.25
N LYS A 253 21.11 11.06 -11.41
CA LYS A 253 21.95 9.86 -11.25
C LYS A 253 21.75 8.85 -12.39
N GLN A 254 20.61 8.87 -13.08
CA GLN A 254 20.26 7.95 -14.16
C GLN A 254 19.57 8.68 -15.33
N PRO A 255 20.31 9.18 -16.34
CA PRO A 255 19.74 10.01 -17.41
C PRO A 255 18.79 9.31 -18.40
N ASN A 256 18.73 7.96 -18.42
CA ASN A 256 17.84 7.17 -19.29
C ASN A 256 16.65 6.54 -18.52
N SER A 257 16.17 7.19 -17.47
CA SER A 257 15.18 6.61 -16.53
C SER A 257 13.71 6.91 -16.86
N LEU A 258 13.41 7.43 -18.06
CA LEU A 258 12.04 7.74 -18.52
C LEU A 258 11.66 6.98 -19.80
N ASP A 259 12.31 5.85 -20.06
CA ASP A 259 12.09 5.06 -21.27
C ASP A 259 10.69 4.44 -21.27
N PHE A 260 10.19 3.97 -20.13
CA PHE A 260 8.84 3.39 -20.05
C PHE A 260 7.76 4.46 -20.12
N VAL A 261 7.95 5.62 -19.47
CA VAL A 261 7.07 6.79 -19.64
C VAL A 261 7.00 7.21 -21.12
N THR A 262 8.13 7.25 -21.82
CA THR A 262 8.17 7.64 -23.24
C THR A 262 7.39 6.65 -24.11
N LYS A 263 7.58 5.34 -23.92
CA LYS A 263 6.84 4.29 -24.64
C LYS A 263 5.34 4.36 -24.33
N TRP A 264 4.98 4.50 -23.06
CA TRP A 264 3.60 4.58 -22.60
C TRP A 264 2.85 5.77 -23.21
N LEU A 265 3.47 6.95 -23.25
CA LEU A 265 2.89 8.14 -23.87
C LEU A 265 2.83 8.05 -25.40
N GLN A 266 3.85 7.48 -26.05
CA GLN A 266 3.85 7.23 -27.49
C GLN A 266 2.72 6.28 -27.89
N GLU A 267 2.55 5.16 -27.18
CA GLU A 267 1.46 4.21 -27.44
C GLU A 267 0.06 4.85 -27.29
N ALA A 268 -0.08 5.85 -26.42
CA ALA A 268 -1.33 6.59 -26.28
C ALA A 268 -1.55 7.59 -27.43
N ALA A 269 -0.48 8.27 -27.87
CA ALA A 269 -0.51 9.18 -29.01
C ALA A 269 -0.87 8.43 -30.31
N ASP A 270 -0.22 7.29 -30.56
CA ASP A 270 -0.46 6.45 -31.75
C ASP A 270 -1.91 5.96 -31.82
N ASP A 271 -2.49 5.57 -30.69
CA ASP A 271 -3.87 5.07 -30.64
C ASP A 271 -4.90 6.19 -30.84
N LEU A 272 -4.64 7.40 -30.33
CA LEU A 272 -5.45 8.57 -30.63
C LEU A 272 -5.35 8.97 -32.10
N ALA A 273 -4.17 8.89 -32.70
CA ALA A 273 -3.98 9.16 -34.13
C ALA A 273 -4.79 8.16 -34.99
N LYS A 274 -4.78 6.87 -34.66
CA LYS A 274 -5.59 5.85 -35.34
C LYS A 274 -7.09 6.13 -35.23
N LEU A 275 -7.57 6.48 -34.04
CA LEU A 275 -8.98 6.79 -33.80
C LEU A 275 -9.43 8.05 -34.56
N GLY A 276 -8.56 9.06 -34.65
CA GLY A 276 -8.80 10.27 -35.43
C GLY A 276 -8.88 10.01 -36.95
N HIS A 277 -8.15 9.01 -37.46
CA HIS A 277 -8.25 8.58 -38.86
C HIS A 277 -9.52 7.79 -39.18
N GLU A 278 -10.11 7.06 -38.21
CA GLU A 278 -11.38 6.33 -38.40
C GLU A 278 -12.63 7.22 -38.35
N MET A 279 -12.57 8.41 -37.74
CA MET A 279 -13.72 9.32 -37.56
C MET A 279 -13.93 10.38 -38.67
N LEU A 280 -13.20 10.32 -39.79
CA LEU A 280 -13.38 11.28 -40.90
C LEU A 280 -14.27 10.73 -42.03
N PRO A 281 -15.53 11.19 -42.18
CA PRO A 281 -16.13 11.39 -43.49
C PRO A 281 -15.69 12.74 -44.05
N LEU A 282 -15.29 12.75 -45.33
CA LEU A 282 -15.14 13.95 -46.16
C LEU A 282 -16.37 14.87 -46.03
N HIS A 283 -16.24 15.98 -45.31
CA HIS A 283 -16.70 17.32 -45.70
C HIS A 283 -16.64 18.24 -44.48
N CYS A 284 -15.75 19.23 -44.53
CA CYS A 284 -16.04 20.65 -44.31
C CYS A 284 -14.75 21.45 -44.52
N SER A 285 -14.75 22.24 -45.59
CA SER A 285 -13.70 23.21 -45.89
C SER A 285 -13.80 24.44 -44.99
N ASP A 286 -12.63 24.97 -44.64
CA ASP A 286 -12.32 26.36 -44.33
C ASP A 286 -13.01 27.03 -43.14
N ALA A 287 -12.26 27.18 -42.05
CA ALA A 287 -11.59 28.45 -41.78
C ALA A 287 -10.56 28.32 -40.63
N THR A 288 -9.33 28.74 -40.92
CA THR A 288 -8.25 29.14 -40.00
C THR A 288 -7.64 28.07 -39.07
N GLY A 289 -6.60 27.40 -39.59
CA GLY A 289 -5.32 27.24 -38.87
C GLY A 289 -5.22 26.14 -37.82
N GLY A 290 -4.82 24.95 -38.26
CA GLY A 290 -4.27 23.91 -37.39
C GLY A 290 -4.74 22.52 -37.81
N ALA A 291 -3.92 21.80 -38.58
CA ALA A 291 -4.03 20.35 -38.66
C ALA A 291 -4.06 19.77 -37.24
N SER A 292 -4.90 18.74 -37.03
CA SER A 292 -5.16 18.00 -35.78
C SER A 292 -3.94 17.90 -34.84
N ALA A 293 -3.72 18.92 -34.00
CA ALA A 293 -2.71 18.87 -32.96
C ALA A 293 -3.31 18.06 -31.82
N LEU A 294 -2.81 16.83 -31.63
CA LEU A 294 -3.12 16.03 -30.44
C LEU A 294 -2.91 16.91 -29.20
N CYS A 295 -3.98 17.22 -28.48
CA CYS A 295 -3.86 17.97 -27.24
C CYS A 295 -3.07 17.12 -26.25
N PHE A 296 -1.98 17.65 -25.69
CA PHE A 296 -1.13 16.95 -24.70
C PHE A 296 -1.98 16.31 -23.59
N THR A 297 -3.02 17.03 -23.14
CA THR A 297 -3.99 16.55 -22.16
C THR A 297 -4.78 15.33 -22.62
N ALA A 298 -5.18 15.28 -23.90
CA ALA A 298 -5.89 14.13 -24.46
C ALA A 298 -4.99 12.89 -24.52
N VAL A 299 -3.73 13.06 -24.93
CA VAL A 299 -2.73 11.95 -24.93
C VAL A 299 -2.53 11.44 -23.51
N GLN A 300 -2.36 12.34 -22.53
CA GLN A 300 -2.23 11.94 -21.13
C GLN A 300 -3.48 11.23 -20.60
N ASN A 301 -4.69 11.74 -20.86
CA ASN A 301 -5.95 11.10 -20.44
C ASN A 301 -6.02 9.66 -20.98
N GLN A 302 -5.77 9.49 -22.28
CA GLN A 302 -5.76 8.17 -22.91
C GLN A 302 -4.69 7.25 -22.29
N ALA A 303 -3.50 7.78 -22.02
CA ALA A 303 -2.41 7.02 -21.43
C ALA A 303 -2.80 6.49 -20.03
N TYR A 304 -3.39 7.34 -19.17
CA TYR A 304 -3.88 6.91 -17.85
C TYR A 304 -5.04 5.92 -17.94
N LEU A 305 -5.92 6.05 -18.94
CA LEU A 305 -7.05 5.14 -19.10
C LEU A 305 -6.58 3.72 -19.45
N LYS A 306 -5.54 3.62 -20.30
CA LYS A 306 -4.91 2.32 -20.64
C LYS A 306 -4.34 1.60 -19.43
N LEU A 307 -3.95 2.32 -18.37
CA LEU A 307 -3.42 1.70 -17.15
C LEU A 307 -4.46 0.88 -16.39
N LEU A 308 -5.76 1.12 -16.61
CA LEU A 308 -6.85 0.33 -16.00
C LEU A 308 -7.11 -1.00 -16.73
N LYS A 309 -6.39 -1.27 -17.82
CA LYS A 309 -6.41 -2.52 -18.59
C LYS A 309 -5.00 -2.97 -18.92
N TRP A 310 -4.06 -2.68 -18.02
CA TRP A 310 -2.66 -2.93 -18.27
C TRP A 310 -2.31 -4.39 -17.99
N ASP A 311 -1.35 -4.93 -18.72
CA ASP A 311 -0.74 -6.20 -18.35
C ASP A 311 0.34 -5.93 -17.29
N HIS A 312 -0.10 -5.88 -16.03
CA HIS A 312 0.77 -5.64 -14.88
C HIS A 312 1.81 -6.74 -14.64
N VAL A 313 1.71 -7.90 -15.31
CA VAL A 313 2.63 -9.04 -15.13
C VAL A 313 3.77 -8.98 -16.15
N ASN A 314 3.45 -8.78 -17.42
CA ASN A 314 4.45 -8.90 -18.49
C ASN A 314 4.94 -7.56 -19.06
N ARG A 315 4.24 -6.45 -18.79
CA ARG A 315 4.62 -5.14 -19.31
C ARG A 315 5.24 -4.26 -18.22
N PRO A 316 6.32 -3.53 -18.55
CA PRO A 316 6.89 -2.56 -17.61
C PRO A 316 5.88 -1.46 -17.31
N PHE A 317 5.81 -1.04 -16.05
CA PHE A 317 4.94 0.05 -15.61
C PHE A 317 5.68 1.39 -15.69
N PRO A 318 5.01 2.52 -16.01
CA PRO A 318 5.68 3.81 -16.12
C PRO A 318 6.42 4.20 -14.82
N GLU A 319 7.66 4.69 -14.94
CA GLU A 319 8.54 4.93 -13.79
C GLU A 319 7.95 5.92 -12.79
N THR A 320 7.23 6.92 -13.28
CA THR A 320 6.55 7.96 -12.49
C THR A 320 5.32 7.47 -11.73
N LEU A 321 4.86 6.24 -11.97
CA LEU A 321 3.67 5.65 -11.36
C LEU A 321 3.97 4.36 -10.59
N LEU A 322 5.26 3.99 -10.41
CA LEU A 322 5.65 2.75 -9.73
C LEU A 322 5.11 2.62 -8.31
N MET A 323 5.01 3.73 -7.57
CA MET A 323 4.43 3.72 -6.21
C MET A 323 2.93 3.39 -6.21
N ASP A 324 2.25 3.58 -7.34
CA ASP A 324 0.81 3.37 -7.51
C ASP A 324 0.47 2.09 -8.29
N GLN A 325 1.45 1.30 -8.72
CA GLN A 325 1.23 0.12 -9.58
C GLN A 325 0.19 -0.87 -9.00
N THR A 326 0.28 -1.15 -7.70
CA THR A 326 -0.66 -2.05 -7.01
C THR A 326 -2.06 -1.47 -6.97
N ARG A 327 -2.19 -0.15 -6.78
CA ARG A 327 -3.49 0.53 -6.77
C ARG A 327 -4.17 0.49 -8.13
N PHE A 328 -3.41 0.67 -9.22
CA PHE A 328 -3.92 0.51 -10.57
C PHE A 328 -4.38 -0.92 -10.84
N LEU A 329 -3.60 -1.91 -10.41
CA LEU A 329 -3.99 -3.32 -10.50
C LEU A 329 -5.28 -3.58 -9.74
N GLU A 330 -5.38 -3.17 -8.47
CA GLU A 330 -6.60 -3.31 -7.66
C GLU A 330 -7.82 -2.68 -8.34
N MET A 331 -7.69 -1.47 -8.88
CA MET A 331 -8.78 -0.81 -9.62
C MET A 331 -9.15 -1.58 -10.90
N GLN A 332 -8.18 -2.10 -11.65
CA GLN A 332 -8.45 -2.96 -12.81
C GLN A 332 -9.25 -4.20 -12.39
N LEU A 333 -8.82 -4.88 -11.33
CA LEU A 333 -9.50 -6.06 -10.80
C LEU A 333 -10.93 -5.73 -10.32
N GLU A 334 -11.12 -4.60 -9.64
CA GLU A 334 -12.43 -4.10 -9.22
C GLU A 334 -13.33 -3.80 -10.44
N LEU A 335 -12.80 -3.15 -11.48
CA LEU A 335 -13.54 -2.81 -12.71
C LEU A 335 -13.97 -4.05 -13.49
N GLU A 336 -13.07 -5.02 -13.66
CA GLU A 336 -13.38 -6.29 -14.33
C GLU A 336 -14.52 -7.05 -13.61
N GLN A 337 -14.47 -7.12 -12.28
CA GLN A 337 -15.57 -7.71 -11.50
C GLN A 337 -16.85 -6.89 -11.66
N LEU A 338 -16.75 -5.55 -11.67
CA LEU A 338 -17.90 -4.66 -11.82
C LEU A 338 -18.57 -4.80 -13.20
N VAL A 339 -17.80 -5.05 -14.26
CA VAL A 339 -18.34 -5.37 -15.60
C VAL A 339 -19.20 -6.63 -15.55
N VAL A 340 -18.74 -7.69 -14.89
CA VAL A 340 -19.52 -8.93 -14.73
C VAL A 340 -20.79 -8.68 -13.92
N VAL A 341 -20.68 -7.99 -12.78
CA VAL A 341 -21.84 -7.63 -11.93
C VAL A 341 -22.85 -6.79 -12.72
N GLY A 342 -22.40 -5.74 -13.41
CA GLY A 342 -23.26 -4.89 -14.23
C GLY A 342 -23.93 -5.65 -15.37
N THR A 343 -23.22 -6.59 -16.00
CA THR A 343 -23.77 -7.44 -17.05
C THR A 343 -24.86 -8.36 -16.51
N VAL A 344 -24.61 -9.05 -15.39
CA VAL A 344 -25.58 -9.94 -14.75
C VAL A 344 -26.82 -9.17 -14.31
N LEU A 345 -26.64 -7.99 -13.72
CA LEU A 345 -27.76 -7.12 -13.34
C LEU A 345 -28.59 -6.71 -14.56
N LEU A 346 -27.95 -6.29 -15.66
CA LEU A 346 -28.66 -5.89 -16.87
C LEU A 346 -29.47 -7.03 -17.48
N VAL A 347 -28.87 -8.23 -17.55
CA VAL A 347 -29.53 -9.45 -18.02
C VAL A 347 -30.69 -9.84 -17.10
N THR A 348 -30.51 -9.70 -15.78
CA THR A 348 -31.55 -10.03 -14.80
C THR A 348 -32.73 -9.05 -14.90
N PHE A 349 -32.47 -7.74 -15.02
CA PHE A 349 -33.54 -6.74 -15.16
C PHE A 349 -34.27 -6.85 -16.50
N SER A 350 -33.56 -7.16 -17.59
CA SER A 350 -34.21 -7.38 -18.88
C SER A 350 -35.11 -8.62 -18.87
N ALA A 351 -34.72 -9.68 -18.15
CA ALA A 351 -35.53 -10.88 -17.99
C ALA A 351 -36.70 -10.69 -17.02
N ALA A 352 -36.51 -9.96 -15.91
CA ALA A 352 -37.52 -9.70 -14.88
C ALA A 352 -38.61 -8.72 -15.33
N GLY A 353 -38.28 -7.78 -16.22
CA GLY A 353 -39.18 -6.71 -16.61
C GLY A 353 -39.39 -5.66 -15.49
N PRO A 354 -40.30 -4.70 -15.69
CA PRO A 354 -40.47 -3.55 -14.78
C PRO A 354 -40.95 -3.93 -13.37
N ALA A 355 -41.54 -5.12 -13.19
CA ALA A 355 -42.13 -5.56 -11.92
C ALA A 355 -41.13 -5.64 -10.75
N LEU A 356 -39.83 -5.87 -11.02
CA LEU A 356 -38.80 -6.03 -9.99
C LEU A 356 -37.80 -4.87 -9.93
N ILE A 357 -37.89 -3.91 -10.85
CA ILE A 357 -36.97 -2.76 -10.91
C ILE A 357 -37.19 -1.83 -9.71
N ASP A 358 -38.45 -1.65 -9.30
CA ASP A 358 -38.83 -0.73 -8.23
C ASP A 358 -38.84 -1.38 -6.84
N VAL A 359 -38.50 -2.68 -6.73
CA VAL A 359 -38.49 -3.38 -5.45
C VAL A 359 -37.25 -2.98 -4.63
N PRO A 360 -37.42 -2.37 -3.44
CA PRO A 360 -36.30 -1.89 -2.65
C PRO A 360 -35.39 -3.05 -2.20
N GLY A 361 -34.09 -2.86 -2.36
CA GLY A 361 -33.06 -3.82 -1.94
C GLY A 361 -32.89 -5.05 -2.82
N PHE A 362 -33.72 -5.27 -3.84
CA PHE A 362 -33.56 -6.41 -4.76
C PHE A 362 -32.21 -6.36 -5.49
N THR A 363 -31.84 -5.19 -6.04
CA THR A 363 -30.55 -4.95 -6.69
C THR A 363 -29.37 -5.31 -5.79
N GLU A 364 -29.39 -4.88 -4.51
CA GLU A 364 -28.30 -5.13 -3.57
C GLU A 364 -28.18 -6.62 -3.19
N ARG A 365 -29.29 -7.35 -3.14
CA ARG A 365 -29.27 -8.82 -2.94
C ARG A 365 -28.63 -9.53 -4.12
N ILE A 366 -28.99 -9.17 -5.35
CA ILE A 366 -28.36 -9.72 -6.56
C ILE A 366 -26.86 -9.39 -6.58
N LYS A 367 -26.47 -8.14 -6.30
CA LYS A 367 -25.06 -7.76 -6.18
C LYS A 367 -24.31 -8.60 -5.16
N THR A 368 -24.90 -8.82 -3.99
CA THR A 368 -24.29 -9.62 -2.92
C THR A 368 -24.07 -11.06 -3.37
N ILE A 369 -25.07 -11.69 -3.99
CA ILE A 369 -24.96 -13.05 -4.55
C ILE A 369 -23.81 -13.12 -5.56
N VAL A 370 -23.77 -12.19 -6.52
CA VAL A 370 -22.76 -12.18 -7.58
C VAL A 370 -21.37 -11.93 -7.00
N ARG A 371 -21.19 -10.92 -6.14
CA ARG A 371 -19.88 -10.59 -5.55
C ARG A 371 -19.31 -11.73 -4.72
N VAL A 372 -20.13 -12.38 -3.89
CA VAL A 372 -19.68 -13.52 -3.07
C VAL A 372 -19.21 -14.66 -3.97
N LEU A 373 -19.97 -15.02 -5.00
CA LEU A 373 -19.63 -16.11 -5.93
C LEU A 373 -18.47 -15.75 -6.89
N LEU A 374 -18.16 -14.47 -7.06
CA LEU A 374 -16.99 -13.99 -7.81
C LEU A 374 -15.79 -13.66 -6.92
N THR A 375 -15.80 -14.06 -5.64
CA THR A 375 -14.64 -13.90 -4.76
C THR A 375 -13.48 -14.73 -5.29
N GLY A 376 -12.35 -14.08 -5.55
CA GLY A 376 -11.18 -14.74 -6.14
C GLY A 376 -11.26 -14.94 -7.66
N MET A 377 -12.12 -14.19 -8.37
CA MET A 377 -12.24 -14.23 -9.84
C MET A 377 -10.90 -14.14 -10.59
N HIS A 378 -9.93 -13.44 -9.98
CA HIS A 378 -8.62 -13.15 -10.55
C HIS A 378 -7.55 -14.20 -10.22
N LEU A 379 -7.92 -15.27 -9.48
CA LEU A 379 -7.01 -16.36 -9.17
C LEU A 379 -6.91 -17.32 -10.37
N PRO A 380 -5.71 -17.84 -10.70
CA PRO A 380 -5.54 -18.76 -11.84
C PRO A 380 -6.39 -20.04 -11.77
N SER A 381 -6.77 -20.46 -10.55
CA SER A 381 -7.60 -21.65 -10.31
C SER A 381 -9.11 -21.39 -10.43
N PHE A 382 -9.54 -20.14 -10.65
CA PHE A 382 -10.95 -19.78 -10.64
C PHE A 382 -11.66 -20.16 -11.94
N ASN A 383 -12.74 -20.93 -11.84
CA ASN A 383 -13.57 -21.32 -12.98
C ASN A 383 -14.76 -20.36 -13.15
N LEU A 384 -14.57 -19.30 -13.94
CA LEU A 384 -15.60 -18.28 -14.16
C LEU A 384 -16.90 -18.85 -14.72
N LYS A 385 -16.84 -19.84 -15.61
CA LYS A 385 -18.03 -20.44 -16.25
C LYS A 385 -18.89 -21.22 -15.25
N GLU A 386 -18.26 -21.93 -14.32
CA GLU A 386 -18.94 -22.70 -13.27
C GLU A 386 -19.52 -21.78 -12.18
N SER A 387 -18.75 -20.78 -11.76
CA SER A 387 -19.23 -19.76 -10.83
C SER A 387 -20.43 -19.02 -11.41
N LEU A 388 -20.41 -18.64 -12.69
CA LEU A 388 -21.55 -17.99 -13.35
C LEU A 388 -22.75 -18.92 -13.55
N ALA A 389 -22.55 -20.22 -13.73
CA ALA A 389 -23.68 -21.18 -13.71
C ALA A 389 -24.36 -21.19 -12.34
N THR A 390 -23.58 -21.22 -11.25
CA THR A 390 -24.08 -21.13 -9.87
C THR A 390 -24.76 -19.79 -9.60
N VAL A 391 -24.19 -18.69 -10.09
CA VAL A 391 -24.83 -17.36 -10.04
C VAL A 391 -26.18 -17.40 -10.74
N GLY A 392 -26.27 -17.99 -11.94
CA GLY A 392 -27.53 -18.14 -12.67
C GLY A 392 -28.60 -18.85 -11.85
N GLU A 393 -28.25 -19.94 -11.17
CA GLU A 393 -29.18 -20.66 -10.29
C GLU A 393 -29.67 -19.81 -9.12
N LYS A 394 -28.74 -19.14 -8.41
CA LYS A 394 -29.07 -18.32 -7.24
C LYS A 394 -29.86 -17.06 -7.62
N VAL A 395 -29.52 -16.43 -8.73
CA VAL A 395 -30.24 -15.27 -9.27
C VAL A 395 -31.66 -15.67 -9.69
N CYS A 396 -31.85 -16.78 -10.39
CA CYS A 396 -33.20 -17.28 -10.72
C CYS A 396 -34.04 -17.57 -9.47
N ALA A 397 -33.44 -18.20 -8.45
CA ALA A 397 -34.13 -18.47 -7.19
C ALA A 397 -34.55 -17.17 -6.48
N GLU A 398 -33.67 -16.17 -6.44
CA GLU A 398 -33.95 -14.86 -5.84
C GLU A 398 -35.02 -14.08 -6.62
N VAL A 399 -34.97 -14.10 -7.96
CA VAL A 399 -36.00 -13.51 -8.83
C VAL A 399 -37.37 -14.12 -8.55
N ASN A 400 -37.47 -15.45 -8.51
CA ASN A 400 -38.74 -16.14 -8.26
C ASN A 400 -39.26 -15.93 -6.84
N SER A 401 -38.38 -15.91 -5.84
CA SER A 401 -38.71 -15.59 -4.46
C SER A 401 -39.31 -14.18 -4.37
N CYS A 402 -38.65 -13.20 -5.00
CA CYS A 402 -39.10 -11.81 -5.05
C CYS A 402 -40.46 -11.67 -5.76
N LEU A 403 -40.63 -12.30 -6.93
CA LEU A 403 -41.91 -12.31 -7.66
C LEU A 403 -43.05 -12.88 -6.80
N SER A 404 -42.81 -14.00 -6.13
CA SER A 404 -43.81 -14.66 -5.28
C SER A 404 -44.20 -13.81 -4.08
N GLN A 405 -43.24 -13.17 -3.42
CA GLN A 405 -43.48 -12.29 -2.27
C GLN A 405 -44.31 -11.06 -2.64
N HIS A 406 -44.18 -10.56 -3.87
CA HIS A 406 -44.92 -9.41 -4.37
C HIS A 406 -46.18 -9.79 -5.17
N GLY A 407 -46.60 -11.06 -5.14
CA GLY A 407 -47.85 -11.52 -5.77
C GLY A 407 -47.80 -11.64 -7.29
N PHE A 408 -46.61 -11.60 -7.89
CA PHE A 408 -46.40 -11.85 -9.32
C PHE A 408 -46.20 -13.35 -9.60
N THR A 409 -46.48 -13.75 -10.84
CA THR A 409 -46.23 -15.13 -11.29
C THR A 409 -44.73 -15.39 -11.39
N PRO A 410 -44.22 -16.47 -10.77
CA PRO A 410 -42.83 -16.91 -10.96
C PRO A 410 -42.51 -17.17 -12.43
N PHE A 411 -41.21 -17.22 -12.75
CA PHE A 411 -40.77 -17.58 -14.08
C PHE A 411 -41.16 -19.02 -14.44
N SER A 412 -41.43 -19.24 -15.73
CA SER A 412 -41.53 -20.59 -16.27
C SER A 412 -40.14 -21.24 -16.33
N ALA A 413 -40.10 -22.57 -16.36
CA ALA A 413 -38.85 -23.33 -16.50
C ALA A 413 -38.05 -22.92 -17.75
N GLU A 414 -38.74 -22.54 -18.83
CA GLU A 414 -38.12 -22.02 -20.06
C GLU A 414 -37.45 -20.66 -19.83
N ARG A 415 -38.14 -19.72 -19.18
CA ARG A 415 -37.57 -18.39 -18.85
C ARG A 415 -36.39 -18.49 -17.89
N GLU A 416 -36.45 -19.41 -16.92
CA GLU A 416 -35.30 -19.70 -16.06
C GLU A 416 -34.12 -20.26 -16.83
N ALA A 417 -34.34 -21.22 -17.73
CA ALA A 417 -33.27 -21.81 -18.54
C ALA A 417 -32.60 -20.75 -19.43
N VAL A 418 -33.39 -19.84 -20.03
CA VAL A 418 -32.87 -18.72 -20.82
C VAL A 418 -32.04 -17.78 -19.95
N LEU A 419 -32.53 -17.36 -18.78
CA LEU A 419 -31.80 -16.46 -17.88
C LEU A 419 -30.48 -17.09 -17.39
N LYS A 420 -30.51 -18.36 -16.97
CA LYS A 420 -29.30 -19.11 -16.57
C LYS A 420 -28.30 -19.18 -17.72
N GLY A 421 -28.75 -19.49 -18.94
CA GLY A 421 -27.91 -19.55 -20.13
C GLY A 421 -27.28 -18.19 -20.47
N GLN A 422 -28.05 -17.10 -20.37
CA GLN A 422 -27.54 -15.74 -20.60
C GLN A 422 -26.51 -15.32 -19.56
N ILE A 423 -26.72 -15.64 -18.29
CA ILE A 423 -25.76 -15.37 -17.21
C ILE A 423 -24.49 -16.21 -17.40
N GLN A 424 -24.61 -17.48 -17.77
CA GLN A 424 -23.43 -18.32 -18.04
C GLN A 424 -22.63 -17.81 -19.25
N ALA A 425 -23.31 -17.26 -20.26
CA ALA A 425 -22.67 -16.67 -21.45
C ALA A 425 -21.84 -15.40 -21.14
N VAL A 426 -21.96 -14.82 -19.95
CA VAL A 426 -21.11 -13.71 -19.47
C VAL A 426 -19.65 -14.14 -19.32
N ALA A 427 -19.37 -15.45 -19.17
CA ALA A 427 -18.00 -15.98 -19.11
C ALA A 427 -17.22 -15.80 -20.43
N SER A 428 -17.91 -15.54 -21.55
CA SER A 428 -17.27 -15.41 -22.86
C SER A 428 -16.71 -13.99 -23.06
N PRO A 429 -15.45 -13.84 -23.49
CA PRO A 429 -14.87 -12.53 -23.82
C PRO A 429 -15.57 -11.84 -25.01
N GLU A 430 -16.28 -12.61 -25.84
CA GLU A 430 -17.02 -12.10 -26.99
C GLU A 430 -18.45 -11.63 -26.65
N ASN A 431 -18.82 -11.64 -25.37
CA ASN A 431 -20.14 -11.20 -24.94
C ASN A 431 -20.35 -9.70 -25.25
N SER A 432 -21.30 -9.40 -26.12
CA SER A 432 -21.60 -8.02 -26.56
C SER A 432 -22.08 -7.13 -25.42
N ILE A 433 -22.77 -7.68 -24.42
CA ILE A 433 -23.24 -6.93 -23.24
C ILE A 433 -22.05 -6.57 -22.36
N CYS A 434 -21.12 -7.49 -22.13
CA CYS A 434 -19.88 -7.20 -21.39
C CYS A 434 -19.08 -6.10 -22.08
N LYS A 435 -18.86 -6.20 -23.39
CA LYS A 435 -18.17 -5.16 -24.19
C LYS A 435 -18.87 -3.80 -24.12
N LEU A 436 -20.20 -3.80 -24.13
CA LEU A 436 -21.00 -2.58 -24.01
C LEU A 436 -20.87 -1.94 -22.63
N ILE A 437 -20.98 -2.72 -21.55
CA ILE A 437 -20.84 -2.23 -20.17
C ILE A 437 -19.42 -1.70 -19.95
N ASP A 438 -18.41 -2.46 -20.35
CA ASP A 438 -17.02 -2.06 -20.28
C ASP A 438 -16.76 -0.76 -21.07
N SER A 439 -17.21 -0.66 -22.33
CA SER A 439 -17.08 0.57 -23.13
C SER A 439 -17.75 1.79 -22.45
N ARG A 440 -18.92 1.60 -21.83
CA ARG A 440 -19.62 2.67 -21.09
C ARG A 440 -18.85 3.08 -19.84
N ILE A 441 -18.27 2.13 -19.11
CA ILE A 441 -17.43 2.39 -17.93
C ILE A 441 -16.17 3.17 -18.35
N GLN A 442 -15.48 2.74 -19.41
CA GLN A 442 -14.30 3.44 -19.92
C GLN A 442 -14.62 4.87 -20.35
N LYS A 443 -15.73 5.08 -21.08
CA LYS A 443 -16.21 6.43 -21.45
C LYS A 443 -16.57 7.27 -20.24
N PHE A 444 -17.18 6.67 -19.22
CA PHE A 444 -17.48 7.36 -17.97
C PHE A 444 -16.19 7.85 -17.31
N LEU A 445 -15.18 6.99 -17.16
CA LEU A 445 -13.90 7.33 -16.55
C LEU A 445 -13.12 8.38 -17.34
N ASP A 446 -13.13 8.31 -18.68
CA ASP A 446 -12.51 9.31 -19.56
C ASP A 446 -13.20 10.68 -19.43
N ASN A 447 -14.54 10.71 -19.50
CA ASN A 447 -15.30 11.94 -19.26
C ASN A 447 -15.08 12.48 -17.85
N TYR A 448 -14.99 11.60 -16.85
CA TYR A 448 -14.72 11.97 -15.46
C TYR A 448 -13.35 12.67 -15.37
N LEU A 449 -12.30 12.09 -15.97
CA LEU A 449 -10.98 12.72 -16.05
C LEU A 449 -10.97 14.05 -16.80
N ALA A 450 -11.64 14.14 -17.94
CA ALA A 450 -11.74 15.38 -18.71
C ALA A 450 -12.49 16.48 -17.94
N SER A 451 -13.44 16.08 -17.11
CA SER A 451 -14.27 16.97 -16.29
C SER A 451 -13.65 17.34 -14.94
N SER A 452 -12.43 16.88 -14.61
CA SER A 452 -11.81 17.09 -13.28
C SER A 452 -11.66 18.56 -12.86
N HIS A 453 -11.80 19.50 -13.80
CA HIS A 453 -11.78 20.95 -13.56
C HIS A 453 -13.17 21.60 -13.41
N GLN A 454 -14.26 20.86 -13.65
CA GLN A 454 -15.64 21.32 -13.58
C GLN A 454 -16.33 20.70 -12.36
N LYS A 455 -17.04 21.51 -11.56
CA LYS A 455 -17.72 21.09 -10.32
C LYS A 455 -18.89 20.12 -10.51
N SER A 456 -19.22 19.73 -11.73
CA SER A 456 -20.36 18.87 -12.06
C SER A 456 -19.90 17.47 -12.42
N LEU A 457 -20.42 16.47 -11.69
CA LEU A 457 -20.25 15.06 -12.01
C LEU A 457 -20.83 14.78 -13.42
N PRO A 458 -20.11 14.08 -14.32
CA PRO A 458 -20.65 13.62 -15.58
C PRO A 458 -21.93 12.82 -15.39
N ALA A 459 -22.89 13.02 -16.29
CA ALA A 459 -24.08 12.20 -16.33
C ALA A 459 -23.71 10.73 -16.60
N ILE A 460 -24.32 9.82 -15.85
CA ILE A 460 -24.01 8.40 -15.96
C ILE A 460 -24.61 7.82 -17.24
N PRO A 461 -23.82 7.08 -18.03
CA PRO A 461 -24.34 6.37 -19.19
C PRO A 461 -25.50 5.45 -18.82
N GLY A 462 -26.57 5.47 -19.61
CA GLY A 462 -27.73 4.61 -19.41
C GLY A 462 -27.33 3.13 -19.27
N GLY A 463 -27.94 2.43 -18.31
CA GLY A 463 -27.65 1.02 -18.00
C GLY A 463 -26.57 0.77 -16.94
N LEU A 464 -25.84 1.80 -16.49
CA LEU A 464 -24.91 1.70 -15.36
C LEU A 464 -25.53 2.10 -14.01
N GLY A 465 -26.77 2.58 -14.00
CA GLY A 465 -27.47 3.02 -12.77
C GLY A 465 -27.39 2.02 -11.61
N PRO A 466 -27.61 0.70 -11.81
CA PRO A 466 -27.50 -0.28 -10.75
C PRO A 466 -26.11 -0.36 -10.10
N ILE A 467 -25.02 -0.04 -10.81
CA ILE A 467 -23.63 -0.12 -10.33
C ILE A 467 -22.99 1.26 -10.12
N GLN A 468 -23.81 2.32 -10.12
CA GLN A 468 -23.36 3.71 -10.04
C GLN A 468 -22.45 3.98 -8.85
N ARG A 469 -22.90 3.62 -7.63
CA ARG A 469 -22.16 3.92 -6.40
C ARG A 469 -20.74 3.36 -6.45
N GLU A 470 -20.62 2.09 -6.83
CA GLU A 470 -19.32 1.43 -6.85
C GLU A 470 -18.42 1.97 -7.97
N LEU A 471 -19.01 2.36 -9.11
CA LEU A 471 -18.26 3.02 -10.17
C LEU A 471 -17.77 4.41 -9.76
N GLU A 472 -18.58 5.20 -9.05
CA GLU A 472 -18.21 6.52 -8.52
C GLU A 472 -17.07 6.41 -7.49
N GLU A 473 -17.11 5.40 -6.62
CA GLU A 473 -16.04 5.11 -5.65
C GLU A 473 -14.70 4.81 -6.37
N ILE A 474 -14.72 3.94 -7.39
CA ILE A 474 -13.53 3.62 -8.20
C ILE A 474 -13.05 4.87 -8.95
N ALA A 475 -13.96 5.62 -9.57
CA ALA A 475 -13.63 6.84 -10.32
C ALA A 475 -13.01 7.92 -9.42
N ALA A 476 -13.48 8.06 -8.18
CA ALA A 476 -12.90 8.98 -7.20
C ALA A 476 -11.48 8.58 -6.79
N LYS A 477 -11.22 7.28 -6.55
CA LYS A 477 -9.85 6.75 -6.30
C LYS A 477 -8.95 7.05 -7.50
N TYR A 478 -9.41 6.73 -8.71
CA TYR A 478 -8.68 6.91 -9.96
C TYR A 478 -8.31 8.38 -10.21
N ILE A 479 -9.26 9.31 -10.11
CA ILE A 479 -8.98 10.74 -10.32
C ILE A 479 -8.00 11.28 -9.28
N ARG A 480 -8.15 10.89 -8.02
CA ARG A 480 -7.24 11.36 -6.96
C ARG A 480 -5.79 10.99 -7.30
N LEU A 481 -5.57 9.75 -7.74
CA LEU A 481 -4.25 9.25 -8.18
C LEU A 481 -3.73 10.02 -9.39
N VAL A 482 -4.52 10.10 -10.45
CA VAL A 482 -4.11 10.76 -11.71
C VAL A 482 -3.85 12.25 -11.49
N THR A 483 -4.69 12.93 -10.71
CA THR A 483 -4.54 14.37 -10.43
C THR A 483 -3.30 14.65 -9.61
N TYR A 484 -3.04 13.85 -8.57
CA TYR A 484 -1.83 13.99 -7.77
C TYR A 484 -0.59 13.69 -8.62
N ASN A 485 -0.58 12.61 -9.39
CA ASN A 485 0.53 12.28 -10.27
C ASN A 485 0.81 13.39 -11.29
N ARG A 486 -0.22 13.97 -11.90
CA ARG A 486 -0.09 15.14 -12.79
C ARG A 486 0.53 16.34 -12.07
N MET A 487 0.09 16.62 -10.84
CA MET A 487 0.64 17.71 -10.04
C MET A 487 2.15 17.56 -9.85
N VAL A 488 2.65 16.34 -9.67
CA VAL A 488 4.09 16.07 -9.51
C VAL A 488 4.82 16.07 -10.86
N PHE A 489 4.31 15.31 -11.84
CA PHE A 489 5.09 14.87 -13.00
C PHE A 489 4.72 15.51 -14.35
N SER A 490 3.71 16.39 -14.43
CA SER A 490 3.34 17.07 -15.70
C SER A 490 4.54 17.67 -16.44
N PRO A 491 5.50 18.36 -15.80
CA PRO A 491 6.65 18.93 -16.50
C PRO A 491 7.50 17.90 -17.26
N TYR A 492 7.59 16.66 -16.74
CA TYR A 492 8.31 15.58 -17.42
C TYR A 492 7.51 15.03 -18.59
N TYR A 493 6.19 14.87 -18.43
CA TYR A 493 5.31 14.42 -19.51
C TYR A 493 5.28 15.41 -20.66
N ASP A 494 5.20 16.70 -20.37
CA ASP A 494 5.19 17.76 -21.39
C ASP A 494 6.52 17.78 -22.18
N ALA A 495 7.65 17.60 -21.49
CA ALA A 495 8.96 17.49 -22.14
C ALA A 495 9.10 16.24 -23.02
N VAL A 496 8.54 15.10 -22.60
CA VAL A 496 8.54 13.84 -23.37
C VAL A 496 7.62 13.96 -24.59
N LEU A 497 6.39 14.45 -24.40
CA LEU A 497 5.41 14.65 -25.48
C LEU A 497 5.91 15.66 -26.52
N GLY A 498 6.61 16.72 -26.10
CA GLY A 498 7.24 17.66 -27.01
C GLY A 498 8.28 17.00 -27.94
N LYS A 499 9.03 16.01 -27.44
CA LYS A 499 9.98 15.23 -28.25
C LYS A 499 9.28 14.24 -29.18
N ILE A 500 8.15 13.68 -28.76
CA ILE A 500 7.35 12.74 -29.57
C ILE A 500 6.75 13.47 -30.77
N LEU A 501 6.06 14.58 -30.54
CA LEU A 501 5.37 15.33 -31.60
C LEU A 501 6.34 15.94 -32.63
N THR A 502 7.48 16.47 -32.18
CA THR A 502 8.52 17.01 -33.09
C THR A 502 9.17 15.93 -33.96
N LYS A 503 9.25 14.69 -33.47
CA LYS A 503 9.77 13.54 -34.23
C LYS A 503 8.77 13.07 -35.29
N GLU A 504 7.48 13.12 -35.02
CA GLU A 504 6.42 12.81 -35.99
C GLU A 504 6.37 13.85 -37.13
N GLU A 505 6.45 15.14 -36.81
CA GLU A 505 6.52 16.21 -37.82
C GLU A 505 7.72 16.04 -38.77
N SER A 506 8.89 15.68 -38.22
CA SER A 506 10.11 15.45 -39.00
C SER A 506 10.00 14.24 -39.93
N GLN A 507 9.29 13.18 -39.53
CA GLN A 507 9.05 11.99 -40.36
C GLN A 507 8.02 12.22 -41.47
N ILE A 508 7.05 13.13 -41.25
CA ILE A 508 6.04 13.52 -42.24
C ILE A 508 6.68 14.41 -43.32
N VAL A 509 7.55 15.35 -42.94
CA VAL A 509 8.27 16.21 -43.89
C VAL A 509 9.23 15.40 -44.78
N GLY A 510 9.98 14.45 -44.21
CA GLY A 510 10.89 13.60 -44.98
C GLY A 510 10.20 12.68 -46.01
N LYS A 511 9.00 12.18 -45.71
CA LYS A 511 8.19 11.40 -46.68
C LYS A 511 7.57 12.26 -47.80
N SER A 512 7.37 13.55 -47.53
CA SER A 512 6.78 14.49 -48.50
C SER A 512 7.81 15.00 -49.52
N GLU A 513 9.11 14.99 -49.18
CA GLU A 513 10.20 15.37 -50.09
C GLU A 513 10.71 14.22 -50.97
N GLU A 514 10.36 12.96 -50.66
CA GLU A 514 10.69 11.77 -51.45
C GLU A 514 9.56 11.30 -52.41
N SER A 515 8.44 12.02 -52.49
CA SER A 515 7.31 11.72 -53.40
C SER A 515 7.33 12.55 -54.67
#